data_AF-A0A1X3A0S4-F1
#
_entry.id   AF-A0A1X3A0S4-F1
#
_cell.length_a   1.000
_cell.length_b   1.000
_cell.length_c   1.000
_cell.angle_alpha   90.00
_cell.angle_beta   90.00
_cell.angle_gamma   90.00
#
_symmetry.space_group_name_H-M   'P 1'
#
loop_
_entity.id
_entity.type
_entity.pdbx_description
1 polymer ?
#
loop_
_entity_poly.entity_id
_entity_poly.type
_entity_poly.pdbx_seq_one_letter_code
_entity_poly.pdbx_strand_id
1 'polypeptide(L)'
;MVGMSETTNSPTPIEVPVRTRGWQSMVMVVCAGFMCLAQTAFAAQRFGQDSAVYVWMVFCMLVAFAIGFLLLARSRYPRATFVAACVVVLVFPYDPILALMALTALLARRNDMKTTVRAIVAGGFVTLAAQVRDTLRPPEASIWHMVFAKPDTGSQYGTDLIMLADDRTIVITAIVAALLELAIATLAGLHIRSRALASLATAKADAADAQVAQLKTTIDSQQLADAIAAEAHDTLAHSLSLLALNASALQAESKKLAAEAGSLDAGQLAGQASRIADKTEEIRKQAAGALDEAHISSAGDRLCMGRVQMARLVERADLPDQL
;
A
#
# COMPACT_ATOMS: atom_id res chain seq x y z
N MET A 1 20.39 23.42 19.78
CA MET A 1 20.86 23.35 18.38
C MET A 1 21.06 21.88 18.03
N VAL A 2 20.02 21.22 17.55
CA VAL A 2 20.07 19.83 17.08
C VAL A 2 20.49 19.88 15.62
N GLY A 3 21.63 19.28 15.31
CA GLY A 3 22.19 19.21 13.97
C GLY A 3 21.29 18.38 13.08
N MET A 4 20.61 19.05 12.15
CA MET A 4 19.85 18.44 11.07
C MET A 4 20.87 17.97 10.02
N SER A 5 21.29 16.70 10.11
CA SER A 5 22.11 16.07 9.08
C SER A 5 21.26 15.89 7.83
N GLU A 6 21.40 16.85 6.93
CA GLU A 6 20.87 16.83 5.58
C GLU A 6 21.59 15.71 4.80
N THR A 7 21.09 14.48 4.91
CA THR A 7 21.51 13.40 4.01
C THR A 7 20.95 13.73 2.63
N THR A 8 21.84 14.11 1.73
CA THR A 8 21.60 14.22 0.28
C THR A 8 21.08 12.89 -0.25
N ASN A 9 19.77 12.68 -0.17
CA ASN A 9 19.08 11.64 -0.92
C ASN A 9 19.08 12.07 -2.38
N SER A 10 20.08 11.64 -3.15
CA SER A 10 19.89 11.40 -4.57
C SER A 10 18.54 10.67 -4.73
N PRO A 11 17.62 11.12 -5.59
CA PRO A 11 16.28 10.54 -5.66
C PRO A 11 16.42 9.06 -6.01
N THR A 12 16.27 8.19 -5.01
CA THR A 12 16.24 6.75 -5.22
C THR A 12 15.16 6.50 -6.26
N PRO A 13 15.45 5.82 -7.38
CA PRO A 13 14.47 5.66 -8.45
C PRO A 13 13.20 5.07 -7.87
N ILE A 14 12.11 5.86 -7.86
CA ILE A 14 10.85 5.52 -7.18
C ILE A 14 10.43 4.13 -7.65
N GLU A 15 10.55 3.16 -6.75
CA GLU A 15 10.22 1.77 -6.97
C GLU A 15 8.74 1.60 -6.69
N VAL A 16 7.97 1.32 -7.74
CA VAL A 16 6.53 1.13 -7.60
C VAL A 16 6.27 -0.29 -7.10
N PRO A 17 5.60 -0.47 -5.95
CA PRO A 17 5.33 -1.79 -5.40
C PRO A 17 4.27 -2.51 -6.26
N VAL A 18 4.74 -3.35 -7.18
CA VAL A 18 3.88 -4.18 -8.04
C VAL A 18 3.88 -5.61 -7.52
N ARG A 19 2.73 -6.09 -7.06
CA ARG A 19 2.58 -7.48 -6.58
C ARG A 19 2.46 -8.43 -7.77
N THR A 20 3.46 -9.28 -7.99
CA THR A 20 3.43 -10.31 -9.03
C THR A 20 2.87 -11.61 -8.47
N ARG A 21 1.81 -12.18 -9.07
CA ARG A 21 1.29 -13.51 -8.70
C ARG A 21 2.10 -14.62 -9.39
N GLY A 22 2.39 -15.71 -8.69
CA GLY A 22 3.19 -16.84 -9.22
C GLY A 22 2.64 -17.42 -10.53
N TRP A 23 1.32 -17.58 -10.64
CA TRP A 23 0.66 -18.05 -11.87
C TRP A 23 0.93 -17.17 -13.09
N GLN A 24 0.96 -15.84 -12.92
CA GLN A 24 1.26 -14.92 -14.03
C GLN A 24 2.68 -15.12 -14.56
N SER A 25 3.64 -15.36 -13.66
CA SER A 25 5.01 -15.68 -14.07
C SER A 25 5.09 -17.03 -14.77
N MET A 26 4.32 -18.04 -14.33
CA MET A 26 4.26 -19.34 -15.00
C MET A 26 3.73 -19.23 -16.43
N VAL A 27 2.62 -18.52 -16.62
CA VAL A 27 2.04 -18.26 -17.96
C VAL A 27 3.04 -17.54 -18.85
N MET A 28 3.73 -16.51 -18.34
CA MET A 28 4.74 -15.77 -19.11
C MET A 28 5.93 -16.66 -19.52
N VAL A 29 6.42 -17.52 -18.63
CA VAL A 29 7.51 -18.46 -18.93
C VAL A 29 7.09 -19.42 -20.04
N VAL A 30 5.89 -20.00 -19.95
CA VAL A 30 5.36 -20.95 -20.93
C VAL A 30 5.15 -20.29 -22.29
N CYS A 31 4.50 -19.12 -22.33
CA CYS A 31 4.25 -18.39 -23.58
C CYS A 31 5.56 -17.96 -24.25
N ALA A 32 6.50 -17.38 -23.49
CA ALA A 32 7.79 -16.96 -24.03
C ALA A 32 8.62 -18.15 -24.53
N GLY A 33 8.66 -19.25 -23.77
CA GLY A 33 9.33 -20.48 -24.17
C GLY A 33 8.73 -21.06 -25.44
N PHE A 34 7.40 -21.16 -25.52
CA PHE A 34 6.71 -21.67 -26.71
C PHE A 34 7.00 -20.83 -27.97
N MET A 35 6.92 -19.50 -27.89
CA MET A 35 7.18 -18.64 -29.05
C MET A 35 8.64 -18.69 -29.49
N CYS A 36 9.58 -18.71 -28.54
CA CYS A 36 11.01 -18.89 -28.87
C CYS A 36 11.25 -20.24 -29.55
N LEU A 37 10.64 -21.32 -29.03
CA LEU A 37 10.73 -22.66 -29.62
C LEU A 37 10.16 -22.67 -31.04
N ALA A 38 8.95 -22.15 -31.23
CA ALA A 38 8.30 -22.09 -32.54
C ALA A 38 9.18 -21.35 -33.56
N GLN A 39 9.69 -20.16 -33.22
CA GLN A 39 10.49 -19.38 -34.16
C GLN A 39 11.86 -20.02 -34.44
N THR A 40 12.48 -20.68 -33.47
CA THR A 40 13.70 -21.47 -33.73
C THR A 40 13.43 -22.70 -34.60
N ALA A 41 12.28 -23.35 -34.44
CA ALA A 41 11.89 -24.50 -35.26
C ALA A 41 11.71 -24.11 -36.72
N PHE A 42 11.02 -23.00 -36.99
CA PHE A 42 10.89 -22.45 -38.34
C PHE A 42 12.25 -22.03 -38.92
N ALA A 43 13.09 -21.35 -38.13
CA ALA A 43 14.42 -20.97 -38.58
C ALA A 43 15.32 -22.17 -38.95
N ALA A 44 15.16 -23.30 -38.27
CA ALA A 44 15.91 -24.53 -38.52
C ALA A 44 15.59 -25.19 -39.87
N GLN A 45 14.36 -25.02 -40.40
CA GLN A 45 13.91 -25.63 -41.66
C GLN A 45 14.78 -25.25 -42.86
N ARG A 46 15.46 -24.10 -42.80
CA ARG A 46 16.36 -23.62 -43.85
C ARG A 46 17.62 -24.48 -44.02
N PHE A 47 18.06 -25.17 -42.97
CA PHE A 47 19.39 -25.77 -42.92
C PHE A 47 19.31 -27.29 -43.01
N GLY A 48 20.10 -27.87 -43.92
CA GLY A 48 20.29 -29.32 -43.97
C GLY A 48 20.91 -29.85 -42.68
N GLN A 49 20.58 -31.09 -42.32
CA GLN A 49 20.96 -31.70 -41.04
C GLN A 49 22.49 -31.79 -40.83
N ASP A 50 23.26 -31.87 -41.92
CA ASP A 50 24.72 -31.97 -41.90
C ASP A 50 25.41 -30.62 -41.65
N SER A 51 24.65 -29.52 -41.59
CA SER A 51 25.21 -28.17 -41.41
C SER A 51 25.51 -27.85 -39.95
N ALA A 52 26.67 -27.26 -39.68
CA ALA A 52 27.00 -26.70 -38.37
C ALA A 52 25.96 -25.68 -37.86
N VAL A 53 25.27 -24.99 -38.79
CA VAL A 53 24.22 -24.02 -38.45
C VAL A 53 22.95 -24.74 -37.96
N TYR A 54 22.65 -25.94 -38.47
CA TYR A 54 21.55 -26.75 -37.97
C TYR A 54 21.80 -27.20 -36.51
N VAL A 55 23.03 -27.64 -36.20
CA VAL A 55 23.44 -27.96 -34.83
C VAL A 55 23.31 -26.75 -33.91
N TRP A 56 23.68 -25.56 -34.40
CA TRP A 56 23.45 -24.31 -33.66
C TRP A 56 21.97 -24.04 -33.41
N MET A 57 21.07 -24.29 -34.38
CA MET A 57 19.63 -24.14 -34.19
C MET A 57 19.08 -25.12 -33.14
N VAL A 58 19.55 -26.36 -33.13
CA VAL A 58 19.21 -27.35 -32.08
C VAL A 58 19.67 -26.86 -30.71
N PHE A 59 20.88 -26.32 -30.61
CA PHE A 59 21.36 -25.69 -29.37
C PHE A 59 20.48 -24.51 -28.95
N CYS A 60 20.10 -23.62 -29.88
CA CYS A 60 19.15 -22.53 -29.61
C CYS A 60 17.81 -23.07 -29.09
N MET A 61 17.33 -24.19 -29.61
CA MET A 61 16.08 -24.80 -29.19
C MET A 61 16.15 -25.35 -27.76
N LEU A 62 17.27 -25.96 -27.37
CA LEU A 62 17.53 -26.38 -25.98
C LEU A 62 17.57 -25.19 -25.03
N VAL A 63 18.24 -24.09 -25.43
CA VAL A 63 18.31 -22.86 -24.62
C VAL A 63 16.93 -22.20 -24.47
N ALA A 64 16.03 -22.34 -25.46
CA ALA A 64 14.67 -21.78 -25.39
C ALA A 64 13.83 -22.37 -24.25
N PHE A 65 14.08 -23.62 -23.82
CA PHE A 65 13.44 -24.19 -22.63
C PHE A 65 13.84 -23.48 -21.34
N ALA A 66 15.10 -23.02 -21.26
CA ALA A 66 15.63 -22.34 -20.08
C ALA A 66 15.36 -20.83 -20.11
N ILE A 67 15.22 -20.22 -21.29
CA ILE A 67 15.21 -18.77 -21.41
C ILE A 67 13.98 -18.10 -20.80
N GLY A 68 12.83 -18.79 -20.78
CA GLY A 68 11.62 -18.29 -20.13
C GLY A 68 11.84 -17.99 -18.64
N PHE A 69 12.71 -18.76 -17.95
CA PHE A 69 13.02 -18.55 -16.54
C PHE A 69 13.76 -17.23 -16.26
N LEU A 70 14.38 -16.61 -17.27
CA LEU A 70 14.94 -15.26 -17.17
C LEU A 70 13.89 -14.26 -16.67
N LEU A 71 12.61 -14.45 -17.04
CA LEU A 71 11.50 -13.61 -16.62
C LEU A 71 11.17 -13.75 -15.12
N LEU A 72 11.64 -14.77 -14.41
CA LEU A 72 11.45 -14.86 -12.96
C LEU A 72 12.28 -13.81 -12.21
N ALA A 73 13.45 -13.46 -12.73
CA ALA A 73 14.30 -12.42 -12.17
C ALA A 73 13.73 -11.00 -12.36
N ARG A 74 12.66 -10.83 -13.14
CA ARG A 74 12.10 -9.51 -13.50
C ARG A 74 11.61 -8.72 -12.29
N SER A 75 11.17 -9.38 -11.23
CA SER A 75 10.68 -8.74 -10.00
C SER A 75 11.83 -8.09 -9.23
N ARG A 76 12.96 -8.79 -9.12
CA ARG A 76 14.14 -8.35 -8.37
C ARG A 76 15.07 -7.43 -9.17
N TYR A 77 15.26 -7.70 -10.47
CA TYR A 77 16.20 -6.97 -11.33
C TYR A 77 15.61 -6.58 -12.70
N PRO A 78 14.56 -5.74 -12.75
CA PRO A 78 13.81 -5.47 -13.98
C PRO A 78 14.66 -4.91 -15.14
N ARG A 79 15.64 -4.04 -14.85
CA ARG A 79 16.55 -3.47 -15.87
C ARG A 79 17.47 -4.54 -16.46
N ALA A 80 18.08 -5.36 -15.60
CA ALA A 80 19.00 -6.41 -16.04
C ALA A 80 18.25 -7.48 -16.85
N THR A 81 17.05 -7.88 -16.40
CA THR A 81 16.20 -8.83 -17.13
C THR A 81 15.83 -8.31 -18.52
N PHE A 82 15.47 -7.03 -18.65
CA PHE A 82 15.16 -6.43 -19.95
C PHE A 82 16.38 -6.39 -20.88
N VAL A 83 17.52 -5.91 -20.40
CA VAL A 83 18.75 -5.86 -21.21
C VAL A 83 19.18 -7.27 -21.63
N ALA A 84 19.15 -8.24 -20.71
CA ALA A 84 19.45 -9.63 -21.03
C ALA A 84 18.49 -10.21 -22.07
N ALA A 85 17.18 -9.96 -21.95
CA ALA A 85 16.19 -10.39 -22.93
C ALA A 85 16.44 -9.75 -24.31
N CYS A 86 16.76 -8.46 -24.37
CA CYS A 86 17.12 -7.79 -25.62
C CYS A 86 18.36 -8.41 -26.28
N VAL A 87 19.44 -8.63 -25.52
CA VAL A 87 20.66 -9.25 -26.04
C VAL A 87 20.35 -10.66 -26.56
N VAL A 88 19.58 -11.43 -25.81
CA VAL A 88 19.22 -12.80 -26.19
C VAL A 88 18.39 -12.84 -27.47
N VAL A 89 17.38 -11.97 -27.62
CA VAL A 89 16.57 -11.91 -28.86
C VAL A 89 17.40 -11.49 -30.08
N LEU A 90 18.43 -10.66 -29.90
CA LEU A 90 19.33 -10.26 -30.98
C LEU A 90 20.33 -11.36 -31.37
N VAL A 91 20.92 -12.03 -30.37
CA VAL A 91 21.95 -13.06 -30.58
C VAL A 91 21.33 -14.36 -31.10
N PHE A 92 20.19 -14.75 -30.57
CA PHE A 92 19.50 -15.99 -30.91
C PHE A 92 18.30 -15.71 -31.83
N PRO A 93 17.87 -16.66 -32.67
CA PRO A 93 16.72 -16.52 -33.56
C PRO A 93 15.36 -16.58 -32.82
N TYR A 94 15.27 -15.91 -31.68
CA TYR A 94 14.09 -15.90 -30.80
C TYR A 94 13.11 -14.77 -31.11
N ASP A 95 11.93 -14.96 -30.53
CA ASP A 95 10.77 -14.09 -30.63
C ASP A 95 10.88 -12.85 -29.71
N PRO A 96 10.44 -11.66 -30.17
CA PRO A 96 10.54 -10.44 -29.39
C PRO A 96 9.59 -10.38 -28.18
N ILE A 97 8.59 -11.26 -28.06
CA ILE A 97 7.68 -11.34 -26.91
C ILE A 97 8.46 -11.47 -25.60
N LEU A 98 9.58 -12.20 -25.57
CA LEU A 98 10.45 -12.28 -24.39
C LEU A 98 10.93 -10.89 -23.93
N ALA A 99 11.42 -10.08 -24.86
CA ALA A 99 11.90 -8.72 -24.59
C ALA A 99 10.75 -7.78 -24.25
N LEU A 100 9.59 -7.90 -24.91
CA LEU A 100 8.40 -7.10 -24.64
C LEU A 100 7.80 -7.40 -23.26
N MET A 101 7.75 -8.67 -22.86
CA MET A 101 7.34 -9.09 -21.52
C MET A 101 8.27 -8.52 -20.43
N ALA A 102 9.58 -8.49 -20.69
CA ALA A 102 10.56 -7.87 -19.80
C ALA A 102 10.41 -6.33 -19.79
N LEU A 103 10.10 -5.71 -20.93
CA LEU A 103 9.82 -4.27 -21.06
C LEU A 103 8.61 -3.87 -20.22
N THR A 104 7.48 -4.58 -20.36
CA THR A 104 6.27 -4.36 -19.55
C THR A 104 6.60 -4.40 -18.06
N ALA A 105 7.41 -5.36 -17.64
CA ALA A 105 7.86 -5.50 -16.26
C ALA A 105 8.73 -4.32 -15.77
N LEU A 106 9.60 -3.80 -16.63
CA LEU A 106 10.45 -2.65 -16.34
C LEU A 106 9.63 -1.37 -16.21
N LEU A 107 8.71 -1.12 -17.14
CA LEU A 107 7.82 0.04 -17.14
C LEU A 107 6.88 0.04 -15.93
N ALA A 108 6.39 -1.14 -15.54
CA ALA A 108 5.52 -1.30 -14.39
C ALA A 108 6.17 -0.84 -13.07
N ARG A 109 7.49 -1.03 -12.92
CA ARG A 109 8.21 -0.84 -11.66
C ARG A 109 9.05 0.44 -11.55
N ARG A 110 9.39 1.11 -12.67
CA ARG A 110 10.30 2.28 -12.65
C ARG A 110 9.60 3.57 -13.09
N ASN A 111 9.79 4.66 -12.33
CA ASN A 111 9.24 6.00 -12.61
C ASN A 111 10.14 6.98 -13.36
N ASP A 112 11.31 6.52 -13.80
CA ASP A 112 12.23 7.41 -14.49
C ASP A 112 11.85 7.52 -15.98
N MET A 113 11.43 8.71 -16.40
CA MET A 113 11.09 9.01 -17.80
C MET A 113 12.25 8.69 -18.76
N LYS A 114 13.49 8.99 -18.37
CA LYS A 114 14.67 8.72 -19.21
C LYS A 114 14.86 7.22 -19.42
N THR A 115 14.72 6.44 -18.35
CA THR A 115 14.77 4.98 -18.43
C THR A 115 13.63 4.42 -19.28
N THR A 116 12.40 4.92 -19.11
CA THR A 116 11.22 4.48 -19.86
C THR A 116 11.39 4.71 -21.36
N VAL A 117 11.77 5.93 -21.77
CA VAL A 117 11.98 6.26 -23.19
C VAL A 117 13.11 5.40 -23.78
N ARG A 118 14.24 5.26 -23.09
CA ARG A 118 15.35 4.41 -23.55
C ARG A 118 14.94 2.95 -23.69
N ALA A 119 14.13 2.44 -22.76
CA ALA A 119 13.66 1.07 -22.81
C ALA A 119 12.66 0.84 -23.95
N ILE A 120 11.73 1.78 -24.22
CA ILE A 120 10.80 1.69 -25.34
C ILE A 120 11.56 1.73 -26.67
N VAL A 121 12.52 2.64 -26.82
CA VAL A 121 13.34 2.74 -28.03
C VAL A 121 14.15 1.46 -28.25
N ALA A 122 14.81 0.95 -27.20
CA ALA A 122 15.58 -0.30 -27.29
C ALA A 122 14.66 -1.51 -27.58
N GLY A 123 13.51 -1.61 -26.91
CA GLY A 123 12.54 -2.68 -27.11
C GLY A 123 11.93 -2.65 -28.51
N GLY A 124 11.60 -1.47 -29.01
CA GLY A 124 11.10 -1.28 -30.38
C GLY A 124 12.14 -1.64 -31.42
N PHE A 125 13.40 -1.23 -31.25
CA PHE A 125 14.49 -1.62 -32.13
C PHE A 125 14.66 -3.15 -32.17
N VAL A 126 14.71 -3.81 -31.01
CA VAL A 126 14.84 -5.27 -30.92
C VAL A 126 13.65 -5.99 -31.56
N THR A 127 12.44 -5.49 -31.35
CA THR A 127 11.21 -6.07 -31.92
C THR A 127 11.21 -5.96 -33.45
N LEU A 128 11.54 -4.79 -33.98
CA LEU A 128 11.67 -4.58 -35.42
C LEU A 128 12.79 -5.44 -36.02
N ALA A 129 13.95 -5.50 -35.37
CA ALA A 129 15.06 -6.33 -35.83
C ALA A 129 14.69 -7.82 -35.87
N ALA A 130 13.93 -8.32 -34.87
CA ALA A 130 13.46 -9.69 -34.83
C ALA A 130 12.43 -9.99 -35.94
N GLN A 131 11.46 -9.11 -36.16
CA GLN A 131 10.45 -9.29 -37.22
C GLN A 131 11.07 -9.18 -38.62
N VAL A 132 11.95 -8.19 -38.85
CA VAL A 132 12.68 -8.05 -40.13
C VAL A 132 13.58 -9.25 -40.37
N ARG A 133 14.24 -9.77 -39.33
CA ARG A 133 15.03 -11.01 -39.45
C ARG A 133 14.16 -12.19 -39.85
N ASP A 134 12.90 -12.26 -39.41
CA ASP A 134 11.97 -13.32 -39.79
C ASP A 134 11.49 -13.18 -41.24
N THR A 135 11.13 -11.96 -41.67
CA THR A 135 10.67 -11.68 -43.05
C THR A 135 11.78 -11.72 -44.10
N LEU A 136 13.05 -11.68 -43.71
CA LEU A 136 14.17 -11.89 -44.64
C LEU A 136 14.52 -13.38 -44.82
N ARG A 137 13.85 -14.29 -44.12
CA ARG A 137 14.07 -15.74 -44.30
C ARG A 137 13.33 -16.24 -45.54
N PRO A 138 13.82 -17.33 -46.16
CA PRO A 138 13.10 -17.97 -47.24
C PRO A 138 11.69 -18.38 -46.79
N PRO A 139 10.72 -18.46 -47.70
CA PRO A 139 9.31 -18.63 -47.36
C PRO A 139 8.98 -19.83 -46.47
N GLU A 140 9.70 -20.94 -46.61
CA GLU A 140 9.49 -22.15 -45.79
C GLU A 140 10.03 -22.05 -44.35
N ALA A 141 10.87 -21.05 -44.06
CA ALA A 141 11.54 -20.89 -42.76
C ALA A 141 11.10 -19.62 -42.00
N SER A 142 10.03 -18.97 -42.46
CA SER A 142 9.48 -17.74 -41.88
C SER A 142 8.04 -17.96 -41.43
N ILE A 143 7.73 -17.51 -40.22
CA ILE A 143 6.36 -17.55 -39.70
C ILE A 143 5.48 -16.59 -40.52
N TRP A 144 6.00 -15.41 -40.87
CA TRP A 144 5.26 -14.44 -41.67
C TRP A 144 4.89 -14.97 -43.05
N HIS A 145 5.82 -15.63 -43.72
CA HIS A 145 5.52 -16.20 -45.04
C HIS A 145 4.49 -17.31 -44.94
N MET A 146 4.54 -18.15 -43.90
CA MET A 146 3.53 -19.18 -43.66
C MET A 146 2.13 -18.61 -43.40
N VAL A 147 2.02 -17.45 -42.73
CA VAL A 147 0.72 -16.77 -42.51
C VAL A 147 0.10 -16.28 -43.82
N PHE A 148 0.93 -15.90 -44.80
CA PHE A 148 0.50 -15.43 -46.12
C PHE A 148 0.63 -16.49 -47.23
N ALA A 149 0.99 -17.72 -46.89
CA ALA A 149 1.03 -18.84 -47.82
C ALA A 149 -0.38 -19.42 -48.00
N LYS A 150 -0.64 -19.99 -49.18
CA LYS A 150 -1.88 -20.73 -49.42
C LYS A 150 -1.90 -21.98 -48.54
N PRO A 151 -3.02 -22.28 -47.84
CA PRO A 151 -3.16 -23.53 -47.10
C PRO A 151 -2.92 -24.75 -48.01
N ASP A 152 -2.40 -25.83 -47.44
CA ASP A 152 -2.09 -27.10 -48.14
C ASP A 152 -1.04 -26.98 -49.26
N THR A 153 -0.15 -25.98 -49.18
CA THR A 153 1.01 -25.84 -50.07
C THR A 153 2.33 -25.88 -49.32
N GLY A 154 3.41 -26.29 -49.99
CA GLY A 154 4.77 -26.36 -49.43
C GLY A 154 5.34 -27.78 -49.34
N SER A 155 6.62 -27.87 -49.00
CA SER A 155 7.38 -29.12 -48.98
C SER A 155 6.75 -30.24 -48.15
N GLN A 156 6.01 -29.91 -47.09
CA GLN A 156 5.25 -30.86 -46.26
C GLN A 156 4.10 -31.55 -46.99
N TYR A 157 3.56 -30.90 -48.03
CA TYR A 157 2.45 -31.39 -48.87
C TYR A 157 2.93 -31.86 -50.25
N GLY A 158 4.25 -31.85 -50.51
CA GLY A 158 4.84 -32.24 -51.79
C GLY A 158 4.51 -31.29 -52.95
N THR A 159 4.12 -30.05 -52.65
CA THR A 159 3.76 -29.02 -53.64
C THR A 159 4.63 -27.77 -53.43
N ASP A 160 4.84 -27.00 -54.50
CA ASP A 160 5.54 -25.72 -54.39
C ASP A 160 4.74 -24.76 -53.50
N LEU A 161 5.43 -24.03 -52.62
CA LEU A 161 4.79 -23.06 -51.74
C LEU A 161 4.24 -21.89 -52.57
N ILE A 162 2.94 -21.63 -52.46
CA ILE A 162 2.28 -20.53 -53.19
C ILE A 162 2.04 -19.37 -52.22
N MET A 163 2.68 -18.25 -52.48
CA MET A 163 2.51 -17.01 -51.71
C MET A 163 1.27 -16.25 -52.18
N LEU A 164 0.36 -15.91 -51.25
CA LEU A 164 -0.85 -15.13 -51.53
C LEU A 164 -0.60 -13.62 -51.50
N ALA A 165 0.52 -13.19 -50.93
CA ALA A 165 0.89 -11.78 -50.82
C ALA A 165 2.32 -11.58 -51.33
N ASP A 166 2.56 -10.41 -51.90
CA ASP A 166 3.88 -9.97 -52.33
C ASP A 166 4.78 -9.66 -51.12
N ASP A 167 6.09 -9.90 -51.24
CA ASP A 167 7.06 -9.78 -50.14
C ASP A 167 7.01 -8.41 -49.45
N ARG A 168 6.79 -7.33 -50.23
CA ARG A 168 6.66 -5.98 -49.69
C ARG A 168 5.47 -5.85 -48.74
N THR A 169 4.35 -6.49 -49.06
CA THR A 169 3.15 -6.48 -48.23
C THR A 169 3.42 -7.21 -46.91
N ILE A 170 4.12 -8.34 -46.97
CA ILE A 170 4.50 -9.13 -45.79
C ILE A 170 5.44 -8.36 -44.86
N VAL A 171 6.42 -7.63 -45.41
CA VAL A 171 7.33 -6.79 -44.62
C VAL A 171 6.56 -5.65 -43.94
N ILE A 172 5.64 -4.98 -44.66
CA ILE A 172 4.83 -3.89 -44.08
C ILE A 172 3.94 -4.42 -42.95
N THR A 173 3.27 -5.57 -43.14
CA THR A 173 2.41 -6.16 -42.10
C THR A 173 3.21 -6.58 -40.87
N ALA A 174 4.41 -7.15 -41.05
CA ALA A 174 5.30 -7.50 -39.95
C ALA A 174 5.76 -6.27 -39.15
N ILE A 175 6.08 -5.16 -39.82
CA ILE A 175 6.44 -3.90 -39.16
C ILE A 175 5.25 -3.35 -38.37
N VAL A 176 4.05 -3.34 -38.97
CA VAL A 176 2.83 -2.88 -38.27
C VAL A 176 2.55 -3.75 -37.05
N ALA A 177 2.69 -5.07 -37.16
CA ALA A 177 2.53 -5.98 -36.04
C ALA A 177 3.56 -5.73 -34.92
N ALA A 178 4.84 -5.54 -35.25
CA ALA A 178 5.88 -5.15 -34.29
C ALA A 178 5.51 -3.87 -33.52
N LEU A 179 5.02 -2.85 -34.23
CA LEU A 179 4.62 -1.59 -33.61
C LEU A 179 3.40 -1.76 -32.70
N LEU A 180 2.44 -2.59 -33.09
CA LEU A 180 1.27 -2.92 -32.27
C LEU A 180 1.66 -3.70 -31.01
N GLU A 181 2.51 -4.71 -31.14
CA GLU A 181 3.03 -5.49 -30.01
C GLU A 181 3.78 -4.61 -29.01
N LEU A 182 4.65 -3.71 -29.51
CA LEU A 182 5.36 -2.74 -28.69
C LEU A 182 4.39 -1.79 -27.98
N ALA A 183 3.35 -1.30 -28.68
CA ALA A 183 2.34 -0.42 -28.11
C ALA A 183 1.58 -1.12 -26.98
N ILE A 184 1.13 -2.37 -27.20
CA ILE A 184 0.43 -3.18 -26.19
C ILE A 184 1.32 -3.40 -24.96
N ALA A 185 2.58 -3.81 -25.16
CA ALA A 185 3.52 -4.06 -24.07
C ALA A 185 3.80 -2.79 -23.24
N THR A 186 3.91 -1.64 -23.91
CA THR A 186 4.13 -0.32 -23.29
C THR A 186 2.90 0.11 -22.49
N LEU A 187 1.72 0.06 -23.10
CA LEU A 187 0.45 0.42 -22.46
C LEU A 187 0.16 -0.47 -21.26
N ALA A 188 0.37 -1.79 -21.38
CA ALA A 188 0.21 -2.72 -20.28
C ALA A 188 1.13 -2.38 -19.10
N GLY A 189 2.39 -2.04 -19.37
CA GLY A 189 3.36 -1.65 -18.34
C GLY A 189 2.94 -0.37 -17.61
N LEU A 190 2.52 0.65 -18.38
CA LEU A 190 2.05 1.92 -17.83
C LEU A 190 0.72 1.78 -17.08
N HIS A 191 -0.18 0.92 -17.53
CA HIS A 191 -1.46 0.66 -16.86
C HIS A 191 -1.28 -0.08 -15.54
N ILE A 192 -0.37 -1.06 -15.47
CA ILE A 192 -0.03 -1.73 -14.20
C ILE A 192 0.55 -0.71 -13.21
N ARG A 193 1.45 0.16 -13.70
CA ARG A 193 2.05 1.23 -12.91
C ARG A 193 1.02 2.24 -12.41
N SER A 194 0.13 2.72 -13.28
CA SER A 194 -0.89 3.71 -12.91
C SER A 194 -1.84 3.15 -11.84
N ARG A 195 -2.25 1.88 -11.98
CA ARG A 195 -3.04 1.19 -10.96
C ARG A 195 -2.31 1.02 -9.63
N ALA A 196 -1.04 0.64 -9.67
CA ALA A 196 -0.25 0.48 -8.45
C ALA A 196 -0.06 1.82 -7.71
N LEU A 197 0.21 2.90 -8.44
CA LEU A 197 0.28 4.25 -7.87
C LEU A 197 -1.07 4.71 -7.30
N ALA A 198 -2.17 4.44 -7.99
CA ALA A 198 -3.52 4.74 -7.50
C ALA A 198 -3.82 3.97 -6.20
N SER A 199 -3.52 2.67 -6.13
CA SER A 199 -3.73 1.86 -4.92
C SER A 199 -2.88 2.31 -3.73
N LEU A 200 -1.67 2.84 -4.01
CA LEU A 200 -0.82 3.39 -2.97
C LEU A 200 -1.34 4.75 -2.47
N ALA A 201 -1.90 5.57 -3.37
CA ALA A 201 -2.54 6.82 -3.00
C ALA A 201 -3.79 6.59 -2.15
N THR A 202 -4.64 5.62 -2.51
CA THR A 202 -5.83 5.26 -1.71
C THR A 202 -5.44 4.73 -0.34
N ALA A 203 -4.46 3.81 -0.26
CA ALA A 203 -4.00 3.28 1.02
C ALA A 203 -3.43 4.36 1.96
N LYS A 204 -2.78 5.39 1.40
CA LYS A 204 -2.31 6.55 2.18
C LYS A 204 -3.46 7.44 2.66
N ALA A 205 -4.48 7.63 1.83
CA ALA A 205 -5.68 8.38 2.21
C ALA A 205 -6.42 7.67 3.36
N ASP A 206 -6.64 6.36 3.23
CA ASP A 206 -7.30 5.55 4.26
C ASP A 206 -6.53 5.59 5.59
N ALA A 207 -5.19 5.52 5.54
CA ALA A 207 -4.35 5.63 6.72
C ALA A 207 -4.40 7.02 7.37
N ALA A 208 -4.54 8.09 6.58
CA ALA A 208 -4.71 9.44 7.10
C ALA A 208 -6.09 9.63 7.74
N ASP A 209 -7.15 9.11 7.12
CA ASP A 209 -8.51 9.16 7.65
C ASP A 209 -8.62 8.39 8.98
N ALA A 210 -7.96 7.23 9.09
CA ALA A 210 -7.86 6.49 10.34
C ALA A 210 -7.17 7.28 11.46
N GLN A 211 -6.09 8.00 11.13
CA GLN A 211 -5.41 8.88 12.10
C GLN A 211 -6.31 10.04 12.55
N VAL A 212 -7.05 10.66 11.61
CA VAL A 212 -8.00 11.72 11.93
C VAL A 212 -9.13 11.19 12.83
N ALA A 213 -9.66 10.00 12.55
CA ALA A 213 -10.67 9.38 13.40
C ALA A 213 -10.15 9.14 14.83
N GLN A 214 -8.93 8.60 14.97
CA GLN A 214 -8.30 8.40 16.27
C GLN A 214 -8.07 9.71 17.04
N LEU A 215 -7.62 10.76 16.34
CA LEU A 215 -7.44 12.08 16.93
C LEU A 215 -8.77 12.66 17.42
N LYS A 216 -9.84 12.56 16.63
CA LYS A 216 -11.19 12.99 17.04
C LYS A 216 -11.63 12.28 18.31
N THR A 217 -11.55 10.95 18.36
CA THR A 217 -11.91 10.18 19.57
C THR A 217 -11.09 10.60 20.79
N THR A 218 -9.82 10.95 20.60
CA THR A 218 -8.95 11.41 21.69
C THR A 218 -9.37 12.79 22.19
N ILE A 219 -9.62 13.73 21.26
CA ILE A 219 -10.11 15.08 21.58
C ILE A 219 -11.46 15.01 22.29
N ASP A 220 -12.41 14.24 21.79
CA ASP A 220 -13.74 14.08 22.42
C ASP A 220 -13.61 13.58 23.86
N SER A 221 -12.69 12.62 24.11
CA SER A 221 -12.45 12.15 25.49
C SER A 221 -11.75 13.17 26.39
N GLN A 222 -10.89 14.03 25.85
CA GLN A 222 -10.27 15.12 26.61
C GLN A 222 -11.30 16.20 26.94
N GLN A 223 -12.12 16.60 25.97
CA GLN A 223 -13.20 17.57 26.20
C GLN A 223 -14.19 17.09 27.26
N LEU A 224 -14.54 15.80 27.25
CA LEU A 224 -15.38 15.21 28.29
C LEU A 224 -14.70 15.27 29.67
N ALA A 225 -13.42 14.91 29.75
CA ALA A 225 -12.67 14.97 31.01
C ALA A 225 -12.53 16.41 31.54
N ASP A 226 -12.31 17.39 30.68
CA ASP A 226 -12.21 18.81 31.04
C ASP A 226 -13.57 19.36 31.51
N ALA A 227 -14.67 18.97 30.85
CA ALA A 227 -16.02 19.36 31.27
C ALA A 227 -16.35 18.81 32.67
N ILE A 228 -16.05 17.52 32.91
CA ILE A 228 -16.21 16.89 34.24
C ILE A 228 -15.34 17.59 35.29
N ALA A 229 -14.08 17.87 34.96
CA ALA A 229 -13.17 18.53 35.89
C ALA A 229 -13.65 19.94 36.26
N ALA A 230 -14.19 20.69 35.30
CA ALA A 230 -14.76 22.01 35.53
C ALA A 230 -16.00 21.94 36.43
N GLU A 231 -16.95 21.03 36.14
CA GLU A 231 -18.18 20.88 36.92
C GLU A 231 -17.90 20.40 38.36
N ALA A 232 -16.97 19.45 38.51
CA ALA A 232 -16.51 19.01 39.83
C ALA A 232 -15.82 20.14 40.60
N HIS A 233 -15.02 20.97 39.92
CA HIS A 233 -14.36 22.11 40.55
C HIS A 233 -15.35 23.15 41.06
N ASP A 234 -16.36 23.52 40.25
CA ASP A 234 -17.38 24.48 40.63
C ASP A 234 -18.21 23.99 41.83
N THR A 235 -18.61 22.72 41.80
CA THR A 235 -19.36 22.09 42.90
C THR A 235 -18.53 22.07 44.19
N LEU A 236 -17.28 21.60 44.12
CA LEU A 236 -16.38 21.54 45.27
C LEU A 236 -16.07 22.93 45.83
N ALA A 237 -15.82 23.92 44.97
CA ALA A 237 -15.57 25.29 45.38
C ALA A 237 -16.78 25.89 46.09
N HIS A 238 -17.99 25.63 45.58
CA HIS A 238 -19.23 26.07 46.21
C HIS A 238 -19.42 25.45 47.59
N SER A 239 -19.30 24.12 47.72
CA SER A 239 -19.44 23.43 49.00
C SER A 239 -18.38 23.86 50.01
N LEU A 240 -17.12 24.06 49.59
CA LEU A 240 -16.05 24.56 50.45
C LEU A 240 -16.30 25.99 50.94
N SER A 241 -16.84 26.85 50.08
CA SER A 241 -17.20 28.22 50.45
C SER A 241 -18.29 28.24 51.53
N LEU A 242 -19.33 27.43 51.38
CA LEU A 242 -20.38 27.27 52.40
C LEU A 242 -19.82 26.74 53.73
N LEU A 243 -18.90 25.77 53.68
CA LEU A 243 -18.23 25.25 54.88
C LEU A 243 -17.40 26.30 55.59
N ALA A 244 -16.60 27.07 54.85
CA ALA A 244 -15.76 28.13 55.42
C ALA A 244 -16.62 29.25 56.05
N LEU A 245 -17.73 29.62 55.41
CA LEU A 245 -18.68 30.58 55.94
C LEU A 245 -19.33 30.09 57.24
N ASN A 246 -19.82 28.86 57.24
CA ASN A 246 -20.44 28.23 58.42
C ASN A 246 -19.44 28.07 59.57
N ALA A 247 -18.19 27.67 59.29
CA ALA A 247 -17.12 27.59 60.28
C ALA A 247 -16.78 28.98 60.88
N SER A 248 -16.76 30.03 60.04
CA SER A 248 -16.52 31.40 60.48
C SER A 248 -17.65 31.93 61.38
N ALA A 249 -18.91 31.62 61.03
CA ALA A 249 -20.07 31.96 61.85
C ALA A 249 -20.03 31.23 63.21
N LEU A 250 -19.68 29.93 63.21
CA LEU A 250 -19.52 29.14 64.43
C LEU A 250 -18.38 29.68 65.31
N GLN A 251 -17.27 30.10 64.69
CA GLN A 251 -16.15 30.71 65.40
C GLN A 251 -16.53 32.06 66.03
N ALA A 252 -17.36 32.86 65.36
CA ALA A 252 -17.88 34.11 65.90
C ALA A 252 -18.85 33.87 67.08
N GLU A 253 -19.77 32.91 66.95
CA GLU A 253 -20.69 32.53 68.04
C GLU A 253 -19.92 31.98 69.25
N SER A 254 -18.92 31.11 69.04
CA SER A 254 -18.09 30.58 70.13
C SER A 254 -17.21 31.65 70.81
N LYS A 255 -16.63 32.60 70.06
CA LYS A 255 -15.92 33.74 70.65
C LYS A 255 -16.84 34.65 71.46
N LYS A 256 -18.06 34.91 70.96
CA LYS A 256 -19.07 35.68 71.69
C LYS A 256 -19.44 34.98 72.99
N LEU A 257 -19.67 33.66 72.93
CA LEU A 257 -19.93 32.84 74.12
C LEU A 257 -18.79 32.92 75.15
N ALA A 258 -17.54 32.82 74.69
CA ALA A 258 -16.37 32.90 75.56
C ALA A 258 -16.23 34.29 76.24
N ALA A 259 -16.64 35.37 75.57
CA ALA A 259 -16.64 36.71 76.13
C ALA A 259 -17.77 36.94 77.15
N GLU A 260 -18.96 36.35 76.90
CA GLU A 260 -20.13 36.47 77.79
C GLU A 260 -20.06 35.50 78.99
N ALA A 261 -19.15 34.51 78.96
CA ALA A 261 -19.02 33.45 79.96
C ALA A 261 -18.79 33.92 81.40
N GLY A 262 -18.21 35.11 81.60
CA GLY A 262 -18.01 35.71 82.92
C GLY A 262 -19.29 36.32 83.55
N SER A 263 -20.38 36.43 82.78
CA SER A 263 -21.63 37.11 83.18
C SER A 263 -22.87 36.21 83.18
N LEU A 264 -22.73 34.96 82.72
CA LEU A 264 -23.80 33.97 82.57
C LEU A 264 -23.75 32.94 83.72
N ASP A 265 -24.91 32.54 84.24
CA ASP A 265 -25.00 31.41 85.18
C ASP A 265 -24.67 30.07 84.49
N ALA A 266 -24.18 29.08 85.24
CA ALA A 266 -23.71 27.80 84.73
C ALA A 266 -24.76 27.07 83.85
N GLY A 267 -26.05 27.20 84.18
CA GLY A 267 -27.14 26.64 83.38
C GLY A 267 -27.36 27.35 82.03
N GLN A 268 -27.15 28.67 81.97
CA GLN A 268 -27.27 29.45 80.73
C GLN A 268 -26.07 29.22 79.80
N LEU A 269 -24.87 29.09 80.39
CA LEU A 269 -23.65 28.76 79.67
C LEU A 269 -23.73 27.36 79.03
N ALA A 270 -24.20 26.37 79.80
CA ALA A 270 -24.45 25.01 79.30
C ALA A 270 -25.51 24.99 78.18
N GLY A 271 -26.59 25.77 78.32
CA GLY A 271 -27.65 25.86 77.31
C GLY A 271 -27.23 26.55 76.01
N GLN A 272 -26.33 27.53 76.06
CA GLN A 272 -25.77 28.15 74.84
C GLN A 272 -24.67 27.29 74.22
N ALA A 273 -23.83 26.62 75.02
CA ALA A 273 -22.86 25.65 74.53
C ALA A 273 -23.54 24.47 73.82
N SER A 274 -24.67 23.96 74.35
CA SER A 274 -25.48 22.93 73.70
C SER A 274 -26.01 23.39 72.34
N ARG A 275 -26.47 24.65 72.23
CA ARG A 275 -26.96 25.20 70.95
C ARG A 275 -25.86 25.33 69.89
N ILE A 276 -24.66 25.72 70.30
CA ILE A 276 -23.50 25.75 69.39
C ILE A 276 -23.13 24.32 68.97
N ALA A 277 -23.18 23.35 69.89
CA ALA A 277 -22.94 21.94 69.57
C ALA A 277 -23.98 21.39 68.57
N ASP A 278 -25.27 21.69 68.76
CA ASP A 278 -26.34 21.29 67.84
C ASP A 278 -26.16 21.91 66.45
N LYS A 279 -25.83 23.20 66.37
CA LYS A 279 -25.51 23.88 65.11
C LYS A 279 -24.27 23.30 64.43
N THR A 280 -23.25 22.95 65.21
CA THR A 280 -22.03 22.29 64.70
C THR A 280 -22.37 20.93 64.09
N GLU A 281 -23.27 20.18 64.73
CA GLU A 281 -23.72 18.88 64.26
C GLU A 281 -24.58 19.00 62.99
N GLU A 282 -25.42 20.02 62.86
CA GLU A 282 -26.13 20.32 61.61
C GLU A 282 -25.18 20.69 60.46
N ILE A 283 -24.17 21.53 60.72
CA ILE A 283 -23.13 21.86 59.74
C ILE A 283 -22.35 20.60 59.36
N ARG A 284 -22.03 19.73 60.32
CA ARG A 284 -21.36 18.45 60.06
C ARG A 284 -22.20 17.54 59.17
N LYS A 285 -23.51 17.46 59.40
CA LYS A 285 -24.44 16.70 58.55
C LYS A 285 -24.57 17.29 57.15
N GLN A 286 -24.68 18.62 57.01
CA GLN A 286 -24.70 19.29 55.71
C GLN A 286 -23.39 19.09 54.94
N ALA A 287 -22.25 19.20 55.63
CA ALA A 287 -20.92 18.92 55.08
C ALA A 287 -20.80 17.48 54.58
N ALA A 288 -21.26 16.53 55.38
CA ALA A 288 -21.25 15.12 55.04
C ALA A 288 -22.17 14.82 53.86
N GLY A 289 -23.36 15.43 53.79
CA GLY A 289 -24.27 15.30 52.65
C GLY A 289 -23.68 15.85 51.35
N ALA A 290 -23.11 17.06 51.39
CA ALA A 290 -22.43 17.66 50.24
C ALA A 290 -21.20 16.85 49.79
N LEU A 291 -20.45 16.26 50.73
CA LEU A 291 -19.31 15.39 50.43
C LEU A 291 -19.75 14.06 49.81
N ASP A 292 -20.83 13.47 50.30
CA ASP A 292 -21.40 12.23 49.75
C ASP A 292 -21.93 12.47 48.34
N GLU A 293 -22.56 13.61 48.08
CA GLU A 293 -23.04 14.00 46.75
C GLU A 293 -21.88 14.23 45.76
N ALA A 294 -20.79 14.87 46.20
CA ALA A 294 -19.56 14.99 45.42
C ALA A 294 -18.87 13.62 45.16
N HIS A 295 -18.90 12.71 46.14
CA HIS A 295 -18.40 11.35 45.98
C HIS A 295 -19.26 10.50 45.02
N ILE A 296 -20.59 10.62 45.09
CA ILE A 296 -21.51 9.92 44.19
C ILE A 296 -21.38 10.46 42.76
N SER A 297 -21.24 11.77 42.58
CA SER A 297 -20.92 12.39 41.29
C SER A 297 -19.59 11.86 40.73
N SER A 298 -18.53 11.85 41.55
CA SER A 298 -17.23 11.28 41.17
C SER A 298 -17.27 9.78 40.87
N ALA A 299 -18.08 9.01 41.60
CA ALA A 299 -18.26 7.57 41.37
C ALA A 299 -19.08 7.30 40.10
N GLY A 300 -20.09 8.12 39.83
CA GLY A 300 -20.86 8.12 38.58
C GLY A 300 -19.96 8.36 37.37
N ASP A 301 -19.03 9.32 37.49
CA ASP A 301 -18.03 9.58 36.46
C ASP A 301 -17.06 8.41 36.24
N ARG A 302 -16.59 7.76 37.32
CA ARG A 302 -15.75 6.56 37.18
C ARG A 302 -16.47 5.40 36.49
N LEU A 303 -17.76 5.24 36.74
CA LEU A 303 -18.60 4.25 36.06
C LEU A 303 -18.81 4.60 34.58
N CYS A 304 -19.03 5.88 34.26
CA CYS A 304 -19.13 6.35 32.87
C CYS A 304 -17.82 6.17 32.11
N MET A 305 -16.69 6.57 32.71
CA MET A 305 -15.35 6.41 32.13
C MET A 305 -14.97 4.93 31.97
N GLY A 306 -15.33 4.08 32.94
CA GLY A 306 -15.18 2.63 32.85
C GLY A 306 -16.00 2.00 31.73
N ARG A 307 -17.23 2.47 31.49
CA ARG A 307 -18.06 2.02 30.35
C ARG A 307 -17.47 2.46 29.00
N VAL A 308 -16.92 3.66 28.91
CA VAL A 308 -16.21 4.14 27.70
C VAL A 308 -14.92 3.35 27.46
N GLN A 309 -14.14 3.04 28.51
CA GLN A 309 -12.98 2.16 28.39
C GLN A 309 -13.35 0.73 27.97
N MET A 310 -14.44 0.18 28.52
CA MET A 310 -14.94 -1.13 28.11
C MET A 310 -15.43 -1.14 26.66
N ALA A 311 -16.12 -0.09 26.21
CA ALA A 311 -16.51 0.06 24.81
C ALA A 311 -15.28 0.08 23.88
N ARG A 312 -14.21 0.80 24.25
CA ARG A 312 -12.94 0.79 23.50
C ARG A 312 -12.23 -0.57 23.50
N LEU A 313 -12.34 -1.36 24.59
CA LEU A 313 -11.77 -2.71 24.66
C LEU A 313 -12.57 -3.70 23.80
N VAL A 314 -13.89 -3.60 23.79
CA VAL A 314 -14.77 -4.40 22.92
C VAL A 314 -14.54 -4.06 21.46
N GLU A 315 -14.42 -2.78 21.12
CA GLU A 315 -14.12 -2.33 19.75
C GLU A 315 -12.72 -2.77 19.28
N ARG A 316 -11.73 -2.82 20.18
CA ARG A 316 -10.42 -3.43 19.89
C ARG A 316 -10.47 -4.95 19.72
N ALA A 317 -11.37 -5.65 20.41
CA ALA A 317 -11.53 -7.09 20.32
C ALA A 317 -12.31 -7.53 19.07
N ASP A 318 -13.09 -6.63 18.46
CA ASP A 318 -13.87 -6.87 17.25
C ASP A 318 -13.11 -6.51 15.95
N LEU A 319 -11.86 -6.03 16.04
CA LEU A 319 -10.98 -6.02 14.89
C LEU A 319 -10.57 -7.46 14.57
N PRO A 320 -10.85 -7.99 13.37
CA PRO A 320 -10.32 -9.28 12.97
C PRO A 320 -8.79 -9.21 12.99
N ASP A 321 -8.15 -10.17 13.65
CA ASP A 321 -6.69 -10.36 13.63
C ASP A 321 -6.21 -10.38 12.18
N GLN A 322 -5.75 -9.23 11.67
CA GLN A 322 -5.06 -9.15 10.41
C GLN A 322 -3.61 -9.61 10.61
N LEU A 323 -3.45 -10.93 10.48
CA LEU A 323 -2.26 -11.58 9.96
C LEU A 323 -2.23 -11.48 8.42
#